data_AF-A0A949HBD2-F1
#
_entry.id   AF-A0A949HBD2-F1
#
_cell.length_a   1.000
_cell.length_b   1.000
_cell.length_c   1.000
_cell.angle_alpha   90.00
_cell.angle_beta   90.00
_cell.angle_gamma   90.00
#
_symmetry.space_group_name_H-M   'P 1'
#
loop_
_entity.id
_entity.type
_entity.pdbx_description
1 polymer ?
#
loop_
_entity_poly.entity_id
_entity_poly.type
_entity_poly.pdbx_seq_one_letter_code
_entity_poly.pdbx_strand_id
1 'polypeptide(L)' 'MDLRIFVEPQQGASYRQQLDVAQAAEHLGFDGFFRSDHYLRMGPGDALPGPTDSWVTLGAIARETNRIR' A
#
# COMPACT_ATOMS: atom_id res chain seq x y z
N MET A 1 -1.45 22.28 1.50
CA MET A 1 -0.98 21.33 2.54
C MET A 1 -0.99 19.98 1.88
N ASP A 2 0.12 19.25 1.96
CA ASP A 2 0.24 17.98 1.26
C ASP A 2 -0.23 16.84 2.16
N LEU A 3 -1.20 16.05 1.71
CA LEU A 3 -1.78 14.93 2.45
C LEU A 3 -1.44 13.61 1.75
N ARG A 4 -1.11 12.59 2.56
CA ARG A 4 -0.64 11.28 2.08
C ARG A 4 -1.32 10.16 2.85
N ILE A 5 -1.54 9.04 2.18
CA ILE A 5 -2.10 7.83 2.79
C ILE A 5 -0.97 6.84 3.09
N PHE A 6 -0.98 6.24 4.28
CA PHE A 6 -0.03 5.21 4.70
C PHE A 6 -0.78 3.93 5.06
N VAL A 7 -0.27 2.78 4.63
CA VAL A 7 -0.85 1.45 4.92
C VAL A 7 0.17 0.48 5.51
N GLU A 8 -0.33 -0.49 6.28
CA GLU A 8 0.46 -1.52 6.95
C GLU A 8 0.16 -2.93 6.42
N PRO A 9 0.61 -3.26 5.19
CA PRO A 9 0.20 -4.51 4.53
C PRO A 9 0.76 -5.77 5.19
N GLN A 10 1.82 -5.64 6.00
CA GLN A 10 2.35 -6.74 6.82
C GLN A 10 1.35 -7.29 7.84
N GLN A 11 0.24 -6.58 8.07
CA GLN A 11 -0.88 -7.03 8.91
C GLN A 11 -1.93 -7.84 8.14
N GLY A 12 -1.64 -8.26 6.90
CA GLY A 12 -2.53 -9.13 6.11
C GLY A 12 -3.31 -8.39 5.01
N ALA A 13 -2.79 -7.28 4.49
CA ALA A 13 -3.39 -6.65 3.31
C ALA A 13 -2.85 -7.28 2.03
N SER A 14 -3.75 -7.79 1.20
CA SER A 14 -3.44 -8.24 -0.16
C SER A 14 -2.96 -7.10 -1.06
N TYR A 15 -2.32 -7.44 -2.18
CA TYR A 15 -2.00 -6.48 -3.23
C TYR A 15 -3.23 -5.70 -3.70
N ARG A 16 -4.37 -6.37 -3.88
CA ARG A 16 -5.59 -5.73 -4.37
C ARG A 16 -6.10 -4.66 -3.41
N GLN A 17 -6.08 -4.92 -2.10
CA GLN A 17 -6.45 -3.91 -1.11
C GLN A 17 -5.51 -2.71 -1.14
N GLN A 18 -4.21 -2.92 -1.32
CA GLN A 18 -3.25 -1.83 -1.46
C GLN A 18 -3.51 -1.00 -2.74
N LEU A 19 -3.79 -1.65 -3.87
CA LEU A 19 -4.14 -0.98 -5.12
C LEU A 19 -5.43 -0.16 -5.00
N ASP A 20 -6.48 -0.73 -4.41
CA ASP A 20 -7.76 -0.06 -4.22
C ASP A 20 -7.59 1.23 -3.39
N VAL A 21 -6.75 1.19 -2.34
CA VAL A 21 -6.42 2.37 -1.53
C VAL A 21 -5.62 3.40 -2.32
N ALA A 22 -4.61 2.98 -3.09
CA ALA A 22 -3.80 3.90 -3.89
C ALA A 22 -4.63 4.62 -4.97
N GLN A 23 -5.52 3.91 -5.65
CA GLN A 23 -6.43 4.49 -6.64
C GLN A 23 -7.46 5.42 -5.98
N ALA A 24 -8.01 5.04 -4.83
CA ALA A 24 -8.91 5.92 -4.08
C ALA A 24 -8.20 7.21 -3.63
N ALA A 25 -6.98 7.10 -3.11
CA ALA A 25 -6.15 8.23 -2.73
C ALA A 25 -5.87 9.15 -3.92
N GLU A 26 -5.54 8.59 -5.09
CA GLU A 26 -5.35 9.35 -6.32
C GLU A 26 -6.63 10.09 -6.74
N HIS A 27 -7.76 9.40 -6.75
CA HIS A 27 -9.06 9.97 -7.14
C HIS A 27 -9.51 11.09 -6.21
N LEU A 28 -9.24 10.97 -4.90
CA LEU A 28 -9.58 11.95 -3.88
C LEU A 28 -8.58 13.12 -3.80
N GLY A 29 -7.51 13.09 -4.59
CA GLY A 29 -6.55 14.19 -4.70
C GLY A 29 -5.49 14.23 -3.60
N PHE A 30 -5.16 13.09 -3.00
CA PHE A 30 -3.99 12.98 -2.11
C PHE A 30 -2.69 13.06 -2.92
N ASP A 31 -1.65 13.59 -2.28
CA ASP A 31 -0.34 13.85 -2.90
C ASP A 31 0.56 12.62 -2.94
N GLY A 32 0.25 11.57 -2.16
CA GLY A 32 1.04 10.35 -2.16
C GLY A 32 0.46 9.17 -1.39
N PHE A 33 1.02 8.01 -1.67
CA PHE A 33 0.69 6.72 -1.07
C PHE A 33 1.98 6.05 -0.56
N PHE A 34 1.95 5.63 0.70
CA PHE A 34 3.05 5.00 1.39
C PHE A 34 2.61 3.64 1.90
N ARG A 35 3.54 2.69 1.92
CA ARG A 35 3.39 1.43 2.64
C ARG A 35 4.60 1.20 3.53
N SER A 36 4.41 0.51 4.64
CA SER A 36 5.54 -0.03 5.40
C SER A 36 6.23 -1.17 4.65
N ASP A 37 7.52 -1.33 4.91
CA ASP A 37 8.32 -2.44 4.42
C ASP A 37 8.64 -3.40 5.56
N HIS A 38 8.07 -4.61 5.50
CA HIS A 38 8.37 -5.68 6.43
C HIS A 38 8.23 -7.03 5.73
N TYR A 39 9.16 -7.94 5.98
CA TYR A 39 9.01 -9.35 5.61
C TYR A 39 8.23 -10.17 6.65
N LEU A 40 7.97 -9.59 7.83
CA LEU A 40 7.23 -10.21 8.93
C LEU A 40 6.15 -9.27 9.47
N ARG A 41 5.06 -9.84 9.98
CA ARG A 41 4.03 -9.11 10.73
C ARG A 41 4.60 -8.47 11.99
N MET A 42 3.95 -7.40 12.44
CA MET A 42 4.23 -6.78 13.75
C MET A 42 3.10 -7.10 14.73
N GLY A 43 3.42 -7.51 15.96
CA GLY A 43 2.43 -7.78 17.01
C GLY A 43 1.67 -9.12 16.85
N PRO A 44 0.58 -9.35 17.61
CA PRO A 44 -0.20 -10.61 17.60
C PRO A 44 -1.20 -10.71 16.44
N GLY A 45 -1.72 -11.90 16.12
CA GLY A 45 -2.73 -12.16 15.05
C GLY A 45 -2.27 -13.09 13.91
N ASP A 46 -3.04 -13.18 12.83
CA ASP A 46 -2.63 -13.84 11.57
C ASP A 46 -2.09 -12.79 10.58
N ALA A 47 -1.09 -13.14 9.80
CA ALA A 47 -0.54 -12.29 8.75
C ALA A 47 -1.09 -12.62 7.36
N LEU A 48 -1.80 -13.74 7.18
CA LEU A 48 -2.23 -14.18 5.86
C LEU A 48 -3.15 -13.13 5.19
N PRO A 49 -2.98 -12.86 3.88
CA PRO A 49 -2.14 -13.58 2.90
C PRO A 49 -0.64 -13.22 2.92
N GLY A 50 -0.19 -12.41 3.87
CA GLY A 50 1.21 -12.16 4.16
C GLY A 50 1.68 -10.79 3.71
N PRO A 51 2.81 -10.30 4.26
CA PRO A 51 3.46 -9.11 3.73
C PRO A 51 3.82 -9.35 2.26
N THR A 52 3.39 -8.45 1.38
CA THR A 52 3.83 -8.44 -0.01
C THR A 52 5.20 -7.76 -0.11
N ASP A 53 6.03 -8.16 -1.08
CA ASP A 53 7.31 -7.49 -1.35
C ASP A 53 7.11 -6.02 -1.71
N SER A 54 7.85 -5.12 -1.04
CA SER A 54 7.64 -3.67 -1.14
C SER A 54 7.91 -3.11 -2.53
N TRP A 55 9.04 -3.47 -3.15
CA TRP A 55 9.44 -2.91 -4.43
C TRP A 55 8.59 -3.47 -5.57
N VAL A 56 8.29 -4.76 -5.54
CA VAL A 56 7.39 -5.39 -6.52
C VAL A 56 5.99 -4.78 -6.41
N THR A 57 5.47 -4.61 -5.19
CA THR A 57 4.14 -4.03 -4.98
C THR A 57 4.08 -2.57 -5.44
N LEU A 58 5.06 -1.74 -5.10
CA LEU A 58 5.11 -0.34 -5.52
C LEU A 58 5.26 -0.21 -7.03
N GLY A 59 6.08 -1.05 -7.67
CA GLY A 59 6.19 -1.09 -9.13
C GLY A 59 4.87 -1.46 -9.82
N ALA A 60 4.14 -2.43 -9.25
CA ALA A 60 2.82 -2.81 -9.75
C ALA A 60 1.77 -1.71 -9.54
N ILE A 61 1.75 -1.03 -8.38
CA ILE A 61 0.86 0.11 -8.15
C ILE A 61 1.18 1.26 -9.10
N ALA A 62 2.45 1.61 -9.27
CA ALA A 62 2.88 2.68 -10.17
C ALA A 62 2.43 2.44 -11.62
N ARG A 63 2.27 1.18 -12.04
CA ARG A 63 1.74 0.82 -13.36
C ARG A 63 0.23 1.04 -13.49
N GLU A 64 -0.51 1.02 -12.38
CA GLU A 64 -1.98 1.06 -12.30
C GLU A 64 -2.53 2.43 -11.79
N THR A 65 -1.63 3.39 -11.58
CA THR A 65 -1.94 4.79 -11.18
C THR A 65 -1.19 5.77 -12.07
N ASN A 66 -1.60 7.05 -12.12
CA ASN A 66 -1.05 8.01 -13.10
C ASN A 66 -0.35 9.24 -12.52
N ARG A 67 -0.66 9.62 -11.29
CA ARG A 67 -0.26 10.90 -10.68
C ARG A 67 0.22 10.74 -9.24
N ILE A 68 -0.39 9.86 -8.45
CA ILE A 68 -0.04 9.68 -7.04
C ILE A 68 1.43 9.23 -6.91
N ARG A 69 2.13 9.78 -5.91
CA ARG A 69 3.55 9.52 -5.65
C ARG A 69 3.75 8.48 -4.56
#